data_AF-A0A7C5M5E3-F1
#
_entry.id   AF-A0A7C5M5E3-F1
#
_cell.length_a   1.000
_cell.length_b   1.000
_cell.length_c   1.000
_cell.angle_alpha   90.00
_cell.angle_beta   90.00
_cell.angle_gamma   90.00
#
_symmetry.space_group_name_H-M   'P 1'
#
loop_
_entity.id
_entity.type
_entity.pdbx_description
1 polymer ?
#
loop_
_entity_poly.entity_id
_entity_poly.type
_entity_poly.pdbx_seq_one_letter_code
_entity_poly.pdbx_strand_id
1 'polypeptide(L)'
;MKEPVFHNDQHLTYQELLDYHQGNLLNSEMHRLELHLVDCALCREALEGLDHIEPAELEKYLATVRLKTKPATRLPAARTLLAAAAGLLLIGVVSWLIIYYGGHQAEDTRPLAAREDQMPQQKAAPEPAPATTDTLPATDTLPQTIPVTTPTLASAPTNENQVAASEPA
;
A
#
# COMPACT_ATOMS: atom_id res chain seq x y z
N MET A 1 -1.56 -3.50 25.11
CA MET A 1 -2.45 -3.87 23.99
C MET A 1 -2.36 -2.73 23.00
N LYS A 2 -1.91 -3.01 21.77
CA LYS A 2 -1.61 -2.00 20.76
C LYS A 2 -2.88 -1.80 19.95
N GLU A 3 -3.62 -0.74 20.24
CA GLU A 3 -4.85 -0.44 19.52
C GLU A 3 -4.52 -0.17 18.04
N PRO A 4 -5.28 -0.72 17.08
CA PRO A 4 -5.07 -0.40 15.67
C PRO A 4 -5.50 1.04 15.43
N VAL A 5 -4.50 1.92 15.27
CA VAL A 5 -4.61 3.38 15.07
C VAL A 5 -5.32 3.76 13.76
N PHE A 6 -5.63 2.80 12.89
CA PHE A 6 -6.30 3.05 11.61
C PHE A 6 -7.63 2.31 11.57
N HIS A 7 -8.65 2.90 12.17
CA HIS A 7 -10.04 2.59 11.84
C HIS A 7 -10.47 3.60 10.77
N ASN A 8 -10.90 3.09 9.62
CA ASN A 8 -11.56 3.73 8.46
C ASN A 8 -10.81 3.43 7.16
N ASP A 9 -11.21 2.35 6.48
CA ASP A 9 -10.65 1.90 5.19
C ASP A 9 -10.96 2.84 4.00
N GLN A 10 -11.43 4.06 4.26
CA GLN A 10 -11.76 5.06 3.26
C GLN A 10 -11.18 6.42 3.66
N HIS A 11 -10.01 6.73 3.10
CA HIS A 11 -9.47 8.09 3.10
C HIS A 11 -10.25 9.00 2.14
N LEU A 12 -10.17 10.31 2.39
CA LEU A 12 -10.68 11.30 1.44
C LEU A 12 -9.96 11.20 0.10
N THR A 13 -10.72 11.36 -0.98
CA THR A 13 -10.14 11.48 -2.30
C THR A 13 -9.43 12.83 -2.46
N TYR A 14 -8.46 12.89 -3.36
CA TYR A 14 -7.75 14.13 -3.68
C TYR A 14 -8.72 15.25 -4.13
N GLN A 15 -9.78 14.89 -4.88
CA GLN A 15 -10.77 15.86 -5.35
C GLN A 15 -11.55 16.47 -4.18
N GLU A 16 -11.97 15.64 -3.21
CA GLU A 16 -12.68 16.12 -2.01
C GLU A 16 -11.81 17.07 -1.17
N LEU A 17 -10.52 16.76 -1.00
CA LEU A 17 -9.57 17.66 -0.30
C LEU A 17 -9.37 18.98 -1.05
N LEU A 18 -9.30 18.92 -2.38
CA LEU A 18 -9.17 20.12 -3.23
C LEU A 18 -10.43 20.99 -3.18
N ASP A 19 -11.60 20.39 -3.27
CA ASP A 19 -12.88 21.09 -3.19
C ASP A 19 -13.10 21.71 -1.80
N TYR A 20 -12.63 21.03 -0.74
CA TYR A 20 -12.60 21.57 0.62
C TYR A 20 -11.69 22.80 0.73
N HIS A 21 -10.45 22.68 0.26
CA HIS A 21 -9.48 23.79 0.26
C HIS A 21 -9.98 25.01 -0.54
N GLN A 22 -10.69 24.77 -1.65
CA GLN A 22 -11.25 25.84 -2.49
C GLN A 22 -12.58 26.41 -1.96
N GLY A 23 -13.19 25.80 -0.94
CA GLY A 23 -14.50 26.22 -0.41
C GLY A 23 -15.67 25.92 -1.35
N ASN A 24 -15.54 24.92 -2.23
CA ASN A 24 -16.56 24.55 -3.23
C ASN A 24 -17.60 23.52 -2.72
N LEU A 25 -17.47 23.05 -1.48
CA LEU A 25 -18.33 22.03 -0.90
C LEU A 25 -19.61 22.59 -0.28
N LEU A 26 -20.68 21.78 -0.27
CA LEU A 26 -21.89 22.08 0.49
C LEU A 26 -21.60 22.01 2.00
N ASN A 27 -22.35 22.75 2.81
CA ASN A 27 -22.15 22.79 4.26
C ASN A 27 -22.20 21.39 4.92
N SER A 28 -23.12 20.54 4.46
CA SER A 28 -23.22 19.15 4.94
C SER A 28 -22.00 18.30 4.59
N GLU A 29 -21.38 18.54 3.45
CA GLU A 29 -20.19 17.82 3.00
C GLU A 29 -18.95 18.31 3.73
N MET A 30 -18.83 19.63 3.92
CA MET A 30 -17.77 20.26 4.70
C MET A 30 -17.71 19.68 6.12
N HIS A 31 -18.87 19.61 6.80
CA HIS A 31 -18.94 19.04 8.15
C HIS A 31 -18.51 17.57 8.20
N ARG A 32 -18.91 16.76 7.19
CA ARG A 32 -18.47 15.35 7.08
C ARG A 32 -16.95 15.25 6.92
N LEU A 33 -16.36 16.11 6.10
CA LEU A 33 -14.91 16.13 5.88
C LEU A 33 -14.16 16.58 7.13
N GLU A 34 -14.65 17.60 7.83
CA GLU A 34 -14.07 18.08 9.09
C GLU A 34 -14.03 16.97 10.14
N LEU A 35 -15.12 16.22 10.30
CA LEU A 35 -15.15 15.05 11.17
C LEU A 35 -14.07 14.03 10.79
N HIS A 36 -13.92 13.73 9.49
CA HIS A 36 -12.88 12.82 9.02
C HIS A 36 -11.46 13.37 9.26
N LEU A 37 -11.22 14.66 9.06
CA LEU A 37 -9.92 15.30 9.26
C LEU A 37 -9.50 15.30 10.74
N VAL A 38 -10.46 15.43 11.67
CA VAL A 38 -10.22 15.34 13.11
C VAL A 38 -9.72 13.93 13.51
N ASP A 39 -10.25 12.88 12.86
CA ASP A 39 -9.92 11.50 13.19
C ASP A 39 -8.76 10.93 12.37
N CYS A 40 -8.52 11.43 11.15
CA CYS A 40 -7.50 10.90 10.23
C CYS A 40 -6.27 11.83 10.14
N ALA A 41 -5.19 11.44 10.82
CA ALA A 41 -3.91 12.18 10.76
C ALA A 41 -3.36 12.30 9.32
N LEU A 42 -3.44 11.23 8.52
CA LEU A 42 -2.92 11.21 7.16
C LEU A 42 -3.63 12.21 6.23
N CYS A 43 -4.96 12.31 6.31
CA CYS A 43 -5.71 13.27 5.49
C CYS A 43 -5.44 14.72 5.90
N ARG A 44 -5.15 14.96 7.19
CA ARG A 44 -4.76 16.28 7.70
C ARG A 44 -3.38 16.70 7.21
N GLU A 45 -2.40 15.80 7.26
CA GLU A 45 -1.07 16.03 6.68
C GLU A 45 -1.15 16.27 5.16
N ALA A 46 -2.01 15.51 4.46
CA ALA A 46 -2.24 15.71 3.03
C ALA A 46 -2.86 17.09 2.72
N LEU A 47 -3.78 17.57 3.56
CA LEU A 47 -4.38 18.89 3.44
C LEU A 47 -3.35 19.99 3.70
N GLU A 48 -2.54 19.88 4.76
CA GLU A 48 -1.45 20.82 5.06
C GLU A 48 -0.44 20.89 3.90
N GLY A 49 -0.13 19.75 3.29
CA GLY A 49 0.71 19.71 2.09
C GLY A 49 0.10 20.43 0.89
N LEU A 50 -1.24 20.45 0.77
CA LEU A 50 -1.94 21.14 -0.30
C LEU A 50 -1.87 22.67 -0.13
N ASP A 51 -1.92 23.17 1.10
CA ASP A 51 -1.82 24.62 1.41
C ASP A 51 -0.48 25.22 0.98
N HIS A 52 0.58 24.40 0.93
CA HIS A 52 1.93 24.84 0.55
C HIS A 52 2.17 24.83 -0.96
N ILE A 53 1.24 24.34 -1.75
CA ILE A 53 1.37 24.24 -3.21
C ILE A 53 0.51 25.32 -3.86
N GLU A 54 1.13 26.24 -4.59
CA GLU A 54 0.36 27.20 -5.39
C GLU A 54 -0.46 26.46 -6.47
N PRO A 55 -1.77 26.76 -6.61
CA PRO A 55 -2.64 26.04 -7.54
C PRO A 55 -2.17 26.17 -9.00
N ALA A 56 -1.56 27.30 -9.35
CA ALA A 56 -1.00 27.55 -10.68
C ALA A 56 0.21 26.66 -11.01
N GLU A 57 1.00 26.28 -10.00
CA GLU A 57 2.11 25.35 -10.18
C GLU A 57 1.62 23.91 -10.26
N LEU A 58 0.62 23.56 -9.46
CA LEU A 58 0.04 22.23 -9.43
C LEU A 58 -0.58 21.84 -10.78
N GLU A 59 -1.31 22.74 -11.43
CA GLU A 59 -1.85 22.49 -12.77
C GLU A 59 -0.75 22.24 -13.81
N LYS A 60 0.35 23.00 -13.76
CA LYS A 60 1.50 22.80 -14.64
C LYS A 60 2.14 21.43 -14.39
N TYR A 61 2.34 21.06 -13.13
CA TYR A 61 2.87 19.74 -12.77
C TYR A 61 1.94 18.61 -13.24
N LEU A 62 0.64 18.69 -12.96
CA LEU A 62 -0.33 17.68 -13.38
C LEU A 62 -0.44 17.57 -14.91
N ALA A 63 -0.34 18.68 -15.63
CA ALA A 63 -0.28 18.66 -17.09
C ALA A 63 0.94 17.87 -17.59
N THR A 64 2.12 18.07 -16.99
CA THR A 64 3.32 17.30 -17.39
C THR A 64 3.24 15.81 -17.05
N VAL A 65 2.60 15.45 -15.93
CA VAL A 65 2.43 14.05 -15.53
C VAL A 65 1.40 13.35 -16.44
N ARG A 66 0.25 13.99 -16.71
CA ARG A 66 -0.76 13.47 -17.65
C ARG A 66 -0.20 13.25 -19.05
N LEU A 67 0.68 14.13 -19.51
CA LEU A 67 1.31 14.03 -20.82
C LEU A 67 2.34 12.89 -20.92
N LYS A 68 2.94 12.49 -19.80
CA LYS A 68 3.85 11.32 -19.74
C LYS A 68 3.11 10.01 -19.56
N THR A 69 1.94 10.01 -18.92
CA THR A 69 1.02 8.87 -18.94
C THR A 69 0.16 8.91 -20.20
N LYS A 70 0.79 8.89 -21.38
CA LYS A 70 0.06 8.39 -22.55
C LYS A 70 -0.30 6.95 -22.20
N PRO A 71 -1.59 6.56 -22.20
CA PRO A 71 -1.95 5.17 -21.97
C PRO A 71 -1.12 4.37 -22.97
N ALA A 72 -0.30 3.44 -22.47
CA ALA A 72 0.56 2.61 -23.29
C ALA A 72 -0.30 2.13 -24.45
N THR A 73 -0.06 2.71 -25.62
CA THR A 73 -0.90 2.50 -26.80
C THR A 73 -0.96 1.00 -26.95
N ARG A 74 -2.17 0.44 -26.85
CA ARG A 74 -2.40 -1.01 -26.92
C ARG A 74 -1.47 -1.55 -27.99
N LEU A 75 -0.49 -2.37 -27.58
CA LEU A 75 0.42 -2.99 -28.52
C LEU A 75 -0.44 -3.56 -29.66
N PRO A 76 -0.04 -3.35 -30.93
CA PRO A 76 -0.88 -3.77 -32.05
C PRO A 76 -1.26 -5.23 -31.82
N ALA A 77 -2.53 -5.59 -32.01
CA ALA A 77 -3.05 -6.92 -31.70
C ALA A 77 -2.20 -8.06 -32.30
N ALA A 78 -1.47 -7.78 -33.38
CA ALA A 78 -0.45 -8.67 -33.94
C ALA A 78 0.66 -9.07 -32.95
N ARG A 79 1.17 -8.14 -32.11
CA ARG A 79 2.20 -8.43 -31.10
C ARG A 79 1.66 -9.26 -29.93
N THR A 80 0.42 -9.03 -29.50
CA THR A 80 -0.19 -9.85 -28.44
C THR A 80 -0.50 -11.27 -28.95
N LEU A 81 -0.95 -11.40 -30.20
CA LEU A 81 -1.14 -12.71 -30.84
C LEU A 81 0.19 -13.46 -31.04
N LEU A 82 1.25 -12.76 -31.44
CA LEU A 82 2.58 -13.36 -31.58
C LEU A 82 3.12 -13.88 -30.24
N ALA A 83 2.96 -13.11 -29.16
CA ALA A 83 3.37 -13.51 -27.82
C ALA A 83 2.58 -14.73 -27.32
N ALA A 84 1.27 -14.77 -27.56
CA ALA A 84 0.43 -15.92 -27.22
C ALA A 84 0.84 -17.19 -27.99
N ALA A 85 1.12 -17.06 -29.30
CA ALA A 85 1.57 -18.18 -30.13
C ALA A 85 2.92 -18.74 -29.65
N ALA A 86 3.88 -17.88 -29.28
CA ALA A 86 5.16 -18.31 -28.73
C ALA A 86 5.00 -19.08 -27.40
N GLY A 87 4.08 -18.62 -26.54
CA GLY A 87 3.76 -19.33 -25.28
C GLY A 87 3.20 -20.73 -25.53
N LEU A 88 2.25 -20.89 -26.45
CA LEU A 88 1.70 -22.19 -26.81
C LEU A 88 2.75 -23.12 -27.43
N LEU A 89 3.68 -22.58 -28.23
CA LEU A 89 4.77 -23.34 -28.84
C LEU A 89 5.72 -23.88 -27.77
N LEU A 90 6.09 -23.06 -26.77
CA LEU A 90 6.91 -23.52 -25.64
C LEU A 90 6.22 -24.63 -24.83
N ILE A 91 4.93 -24.50 -24.54
CA ILE A 91 4.16 -25.54 -23.84
C ILE A 91 4.14 -26.84 -24.66
N GLY A 92 3.94 -26.75 -25.98
CA GLY A 92 3.97 -27.90 -26.88
C GLY A 92 5.32 -28.60 -26.91
N VAL A 93 6.42 -27.83 -27.00
CA VAL A 93 7.79 -28.37 -26.99
C VAL A 93 8.12 -29.04 -25.66
N VAL A 94 7.77 -28.41 -24.54
CA VAL A 94 7.99 -28.98 -23.20
C VAL A 94 7.16 -30.27 -23.02
N SER A 95 5.89 -30.26 -23.43
CA SER A 95 5.04 -31.46 -23.39
C SER A 95 5.60 -32.60 -24.24
N TRP A 96 6.05 -32.31 -25.46
CA TRP A 96 6.71 -33.29 -26.33
C TRP A 96 8.00 -33.84 -25.70
N LEU A 97 8.81 -32.97 -25.09
CA LEU A 97 10.03 -33.35 -24.38
C LEU A 97 9.74 -34.31 -23.21
N ILE A 98 8.69 -34.03 -22.43
CA ILE A 98 8.27 -34.89 -21.32
C ILE A 98 7.79 -36.26 -21.82
N ILE A 99 7.04 -36.31 -22.92
CA ILE A 99 6.57 -37.60 -23.47
C ILE A 99 7.76 -38.40 -24.04
N TYR A 100 8.65 -37.74 -24.78
CA TYR A 100 9.79 -38.38 -25.43
C TYR A 100 10.84 -38.89 -24.42
N TYR A 101 11.17 -38.10 -23.39
CA TYR A 101 12.18 -38.47 -22.39
C TYR A 101 11.58 -39.12 -21.14
N GLY A 102 10.36 -38.75 -20.73
CA GLY A 102 9.70 -39.27 -19.53
C GLY A 102 9.01 -40.61 -19.72
N GLY A 103 8.68 -41.00 -20.96
CA GLY A 103 8.17 -42.34 -21.27
C GLY A 103 9.11 -43.48 -20.84
N HIS A 104 10.40 -43.21 -20.66
CA HIS A 104 11.38 -44.19 -20.18
C HIS A 104 11.43 -44.37 -18.66
N GLN A 105 10.80 -43.48 -17.86
CA GLN A 105 10.82 -43.58 -16.39
C GLN A 105 9.58 -44.29 -15.80
N ALA A 106 8.58 -44.61 -16.64
CA ALA A 106 7.30 -45.16 -16.21
C ALA A 106 7.30 -46.66 -15.85
N GLU A 107 8.43 -47.37 -16.00
CA GLU A 107 8.50 -48.79 -15.65
C GLU A 107 8.90 -49.08 -14.19
N ASP A 108 9.42 -48.10 -13.42
CA ASP A 108 9.92 -48.34 -12.05
C ASP A 108 9.00 -47.84 -10.92
N THR A 109 7.90 -47.15 -11.21
CA THR A 109 6.85 -46.89 -10.21
C THR A 109 5.99 -48.13 -10.01
N ARG A 110 6.57 -49.18 -9.43
CA ARG A 110 5.81 -50.24 -8.78
C ARG A 110 4.86 -49.60 -7.76
N PRO A 111 3.55 -49.91 -7.80
CA PRO A 111 2.57 -49.27 -6.92
C PRO A 111 2.93 -49.54 -5.46
N LEU A 112 3.05 -48.45 -4.69
CA LEU A 112 3.22 -48.44 -3.24
C LEU A 112 2.09 -49.15 -2.47
N ALA A 113 1.05 -49.60 -3.17
CA ALA A 113 -0.03 -50.44 -2.63
C ALA A 113 0.47 -51.78 -2.05
N ALA A 114 1.69 -52.23 -2.36
CA ALA A 114 2.28 -53.42 -1.74
C ALA A 114 3.11 -53.13 -0.46
N ARG A 115 3.14 -51.88 0.03
CA ARG A 115 4.00 -51.47 1.17
C ARG A 115 3.21 -51.07 2.43
N GLU A 116 1.90 -51.31 2.49
CA GLU A 116 1.09 -51.08 3.70
C GLU A 116 1.21 -52.19 4.76
N ASP A 117 1.72 -53.39 4.42
CA ASP A 117 1.82 -54.49 5.40
C ASP A 117 3.08 -54.47 6.29
N GLN A 118 3.98 -53.49 6.13
CA GLN A 118 5.21 -53.40 6.94
C GLN A 118 5.37 -52.01 7.59
N MET A 119 4.46 -51.67 8.50
CA MET A 119 4.81 -50.80 9.62
C MET A 119 4.82 -51.63 10.91
N PRO A 120 6.00 -51.80 11.56
CA PRO A 120 6.05 -52.41 12.87
C PRO A 120 5.31 -51.53 13.88
N GLN A 121 4.36 -52.15 14.57
CA GLN A 121 3.56 -51.63 15.66
C GLN A 121 4.47 -51.02 16.74
N GLN A 122 4.61 -49.68 16.71
CA GLN A 122 5.30 -48.92 17.75
C GLN A 122 4.43 -48.90 19.01
N LYS A 123 4.68 -49.90 19.85
CA LYS A 123 4.10 -50.10 21.18
C LYS A 123 4.20 -48.81 21.99
N ALA A 124 3.03 -48.31 22.41
CA ALA A 124 2.85 -47.13 23.23
C ALA A 124 3.77 -47.17 24.47
N ALA A 125 4.60 -46.13 24.60
CA ALA A 125 5.26 -45.80 25.85
C ALA A 125 4.37 -44.81 26.63
N PRO A 126 4.29 -44.94 27.96
CA PRO A 126 3.31 -44.25 28.78
C PRO A 126 3.57 -42.75 28.90
N GLU A 127 2.47 -42.02 28.83
CA GLU A 127 2.27 -40.60 29.08
C GLU A 127 2.75 -40.20 30.50
N PRO A 128 3.70 -39.25 30.64
CA PRO A 128 4.00 -38.64 31.93
C PRO A 128 3.00 -37.52 32.25
N ALA A 129 2.50 -37.59 33.48
CA ALA A 129 1.50 -36.76 34.14
C ALA A 129 1.79 -35.23 34.13
N PRO A 130 0.75 -34.38 34.37
CA PRO A 130 0.85 -32.93 34.28
C PRO A 130 1.56 -32.32 35.49
N ALA A 131 2.50 -31.41 35.24
CA ALA A 131 3.05 -30.52 36.25
C ALA A 131 2.28 -29.19 36.23
N THR A 132 1.52 -28.95 37.30
CA THR A 132 1.06 -27.65 37.75
C THR A 132 2.23 -26.80 38.27
N THR A 133 2.10 -25.47 38.10
CA THR A 133 2.33 -24.42 39.11
C THR A 133 2.94 -23.16 38.48
N ASP A 134 2.09 -22.13 38.45
CA ASP A 134 2.31 -20.70 38.72
C ASP A 134 3.73 -20.11 38.63
N THR A 135 3.84 -18.92 38.03
CA THR A 135 4.32 -17.70 38.70
C THR A 135 4.31 -16.52 37.71
N LEU A 136 3.37 -15.59 37.92
CA LEU A 136 3.52 -14.18 37.55
C LEU A 136 4.64 -13.56 38.41
N PRO A 137 5.42 -12.62 37.87
CA PRO A 137 5.30 -11.29 38.46
C PRO A 137 5.30 -10.16 37.44
N ALA A 138 4.53 -9.15 37.81
CA ALA A 138 4.59 -7.80 37.28
C ALA A 138 6.00 -7.21 37.44
N THR A 139 6.43 -6.40 36.47
CA THR A 139 7.41 -5.33 36.70
C THR A 139 7.01 -4.14 35.84
N ASP A 140 6.42 -3.16 36.54
CA ASP A 140 6.48 -1.73 36.26
C ASP A 140 7.88 -1.29 35.80
N THR A 141 7.97 -0.39 34.82
CA THR A 141 8.71 0.89 34.92
C THR A 141 8.48 1.75 33.67
N LEU A 142 8.08 3.00 33.94
CA LEU A 142 7.75 4.14 33.06
C LEU A 142 9.01 4.75 32.35
N PRO A 143 9.01 6.02 31.91
CA PRO A 143 8.53 6.55 30.63
C PRO A 143 9.69 7.10 29.77
N GLN A 144 9.70 6.88 28.46
CA GLN A 144 10.60 7.64 27.57
C GLN A 144 9.93 8.93 27.12
N THR A 145 10.32 10.02 27.79
CA THR A 145 10.17 11.41 27.35
C THR A 145 10.91 11.59 26.02
N ILE A 146 10.17 11.83 24.94
CA ILE A 146 10.73 12.30 23.68
C ILE A 146 10.82 13.84 23.79
N PRO A 147 11.98 14.47 23.57
CA PRO A 147 12.08 15.91 23.56
C PRO A 147 11.33 16.48 22.34
N VAL A 148 10.29 17.25 22.60
CA VAL A 148 9.67 18.15 21.62
C VAL A 148 10.69 19.24 21.30
N THR A 149 11.36 19.12 20.16
CA THR A 149 12.07 20.25 19.55
C THR A 149 11.04 21.18 18.93
N THR A 150 10.76 22.27 19.64
CA THR A 150 10.07 23.45 19.15
C THR A 150 10.89 24.05 18.00
N PRO A 151 10.38 24.18 16.77
CA PRO A 151 10.98 25.09 15.81
C PRO A 151 10.71 26.52 16.29
N THR A 152 11.78 27.18 16.72
CA THR A 152 11.83 28.61 17.02
C THR A 152 11.28 29.41 15.85
N LEU A 153 10.17 30.09 16.13
CA LEU A 153 9.53 31.12 15.34
C LEU A 153 10.51 32.29 15.14
N ALA A 154 11.29 32.26 14.06
CA ALA A 154 12.14 33.37 13.64
C ALA A 154 11.38 34.25 12.65
N SER A 155 10.80 35.31 13.22
CA SER A 155 10.77 36.69 12.73
C SER A 155 10.74 36.96 11.21
N ALA A 156 9.65 37.60 10.81
CA ALA A 156 9.45 38.38 9.59
C ALA A 156 10.65 39.25 9.17
N PRO A 157 10.72 39.58 7.88
CA PRO A 157 10.85 40.99 7.53
C PRO A 157 9.60 41.51 6.79
N THR A 158 9.02 42.54 7.40
CA THR A 158 8.21 43.60 6.78
C THR A 158 8.78 43.98 5.41
N ASN A 159 8.01 43.78 4.33
CA ASN A 159 8.21 44.53 3.10
C ASN A 159 7.02 45.47 2.90
N GLU A 160 7.20 46.64 3.48
CA GLU A 160 6.48 47.86 3.20
C GLU A 160 6.98 48.39 1.84
N ASN A 161 6.31 48.04 0.74
CA ASN A 161 6.50 48.75 -0.52
C ASN A 161 5.23 49.51 -0.89
N GLN A 162 5.23 50.74 -0.40
CA GLN A 162 4.35 51.83 -0.76
C GLN A 162 4.47 52.18 -2.26
N VAL A 163 3.30 52.36 -2.88
CA VAL A 163 2.92 53.57 -3.64
C VAL A 163 3.81 54.01 -4.82
N ALA A 164 3.27 53.87 -6.04
CA ALA A 164 3.18 54.93 -7.06
C ALA A 164 2.29 54.39 -8.19
N ALA A 165 1.00 54.72 -8.32
CA ALA A 165 0.44 56.01 -8.70
C ALA A 165 1.08 56.60 -9.98
N SER A 166 0.53 56.25 -11.15
CA SER A 166 0.55 57.11 -12.35
C SER A 166 -0.39 56.59 -13.44
N GLU A 167 -1.63 57.05 -13.38
CA GLU A 167 -2.45 57.48 -14.54
C GLU A 167 -2.39 59.03 -14.56
N PRO A 168 -2.92 59.76 -15.56
CA PRO A 168 -3.15 59.48 -16.98
C PRO A 168 -2.60 60.62 -17.89
N ALA A 169 -2.59 60.41 -19.22
CA ALA A 169 -2.93 61.40 -20.24
C ALA A 169 -3.17 60.71 -21.59
#